data_AF-A0A366MVL8-F1
#
_entry.id   AF-A0A366MVL8-F1
#
_cell.length_a   1.000
_cell.length_b   1.000
_cell.length_c   1.000
_cell.angle_alpha   90.00
_cell.angle_beta   90.00
_cell.angle_gamma   90.00
#
_symmetry.space_group_name_H-M   'P 1'
#
loop_
_entity.id
_entity.type
_entity.pdbx_description
1 polymer ?
#
loop_
_entity_poly.entity_id
_entity_poly.type
_entity_poly.pdbx_seq_one_letter_code
_entity_poly.pdbx_strand_id
1 'polypeptide(L)'
;MKNLVVLILISFLFVGCVVKEEGYLSTTNMLDNIRISSKRQVLSVSAPNNMSIPFTGKVIDHLDRIVLIRDIPDEMKEMVHIKHSSETYLFDSNKYFNKENLELFEKEVNENKNIIEYTKRYGKRYNRAFVDYIDGMKCRTLEWNELSNIYNISTGKKKIVTQLFETYCSFYSLEPIQNTYEQLLHLSYSYSYNPENSIFKNNNETKEQILKNMQNQFNQDIYEIFNSIKIDVMDRERMKKEGLLYDRKYEIRNYIKEISEN
;
A
#
# COMPACT_ATOMS: atom_id res chain seq x y z
N MET A 1 52.15 -12.12 26.32
CA MET A 1 51.48 -10.84 26.00
C MET A 1 51.60 -10.64 24.49
N LYS A 2 50.58 -10.43 23.68
CA LYS A 2 49.12 -10.27 23.80
C LYS A 2 48.63 -10.38 22.34
N ASN A 3 47.55 -11.13 22.12
CA ASN A 3 46.52 -10.99 21.06
C ASN A 3 46.99 -11.05 19.59
N LEU A 4 46.71 -12.12 18.83
CA LEU A 4 45.40 -12.51 18.26
C LEU A 4 44.84 -11.44 17.31
N VAL A 5 44.95 -11.67 15.99
CA VAL A 5 43.87 -11.37 15.03
C VAL A 5 43.98 -12.37 13.87
N VAL A 6 43.17 -13.43 13.96
CA VAL A 6 42.74 -14.22 12.82
C VAL A 6 41.74 -13.37 12.05
N LEU A 7 42.10 -12.90 10.85
CA LEU A 7 41.23 -12.10 10.01
C LEU A 7 40.51 -13.03 9.01
N ILE A 8 39.52 -13.76 9.52
CA ILE A 8 38.51 -14.43 8.69
C ILE A 8 37.50 -13.34 8.30
N LEU A 9 37.76 -12.66 7.19
CA LEU A 9 36.77 -11.86 6.49
C LEU A 9 36.03 -12.78 5.51
N ILE A 10 35.18 -13.65 6.05
CA ILE A 10 34.09 -14.21 5.26
C ILE A 10 33.01 -13.13 5.25
N SER A 11 33.17 -12.18 4.34
CA SER A 11 32.07 -11.34 3.90
C SER A 11 31.08 -12.25 3.18
N PHE A 12 30.17 -12.87 3.91
CA PHE A 12 28.88 -13.28 3.37
C PHE A 12 28.18 -11.99 2.93
N LEU A 13 28.49 -11.56 1.71
CA LEU A 13 27.59 -10.77 0.90
C LEU A 13 26.29 -11.57 0.86
N PHE A 14 25.34 -11.20 1.73
CA PHE A 14 23.93 -11.48 1.53
C PHE A 14 23.53 -10.71 0.27
N VAL A 15 23.93 -11.22 -0.88
CA VAL A 15 23.28 -10.92 -2.15
C VAL A 15 21.91 -11.55 -1.99
N GLY A 16 20.93 -10.74 -1.58
CA GLY A 16 19.54 -11.16 -1.58
C GLY A 16 19.26 -11.83 -2.91
N CYS A 17 18.83 -13.09 -2.86
CA CYS A 17 18.59 -13.87 -4.06
C CYS A 17 17.51 -13.14 -4.87
N VAL A 18 17.89 -12.46 -5.94
CA VAL A 18 16.95 -11.93 -6.92
C VAL A 18 16.42 -13.15 -7.66
N VAL A 19 15.25 -13.63 -7.26
CA VAL A 19 14.55 -14.71 -7.94
C VAL A 19 14.15 -14.18 -9.33
N LYS A 20 14.96 -14.48 -10.34
CA LYS A 20 14.58 -14.38 -11.74
C LYS A 20 13.84 -15.67 -12.11
N GLU A 21 12.55 -15.74 -11.82
CA GLU A 21 11.68 -16.72 -12.47
C GLU A 21 11.17 -16.13 -13.78
N GLU A 22 11.76 -16.58 -14.88
CA GLU A 22 11.25 -16.39 -16.24
C GLU A 22 9.95 -17.18 -16.40
N GLY A 23 8.83 -16.50 -16.19
CA GLY A 23 7.50 -16.99 -16.49
C GLY A 23 6.54 -15.81 -16.42
N TYR A 24 5.66 -15.66 -17.42
CA TYR A 24 4.72 -14.54 -17.59
C TYR A 24 3.71 -14.33 -16.42
N LEU A 25 3.88 -15.04 -15.30
CA LEU A 25 3.01 -15.09 -14.13
C LEU A 25 3.73 -15.73 -12.91
N SER A 26 5.05 -15.53 -12.72
CA SER A 26 5.71 -16.05 -11.52
C SER A 26 5.11 -15.39 -10.27
N THR A 27 4.65 -16.25 -9.36
CA THR A 27 4.15 -15.87 -8.04
C THR A 27 5.20 -16.22 -7.02
N THR A 28 5.51 -15.30 -6.13
CA THR A 28 6.54 -15.48 -5.10
C THR A 28 5.87 -15.48 -3.73
N ASN A 29 6.16 -16.50 -2.91
CA ASN A 29 5.81 -16.44 -1.49
C ASN A 29 6.71 -15.40 -0.80
N MET A 30 6.10 -14.34 -0.27
CA MET A 30 6.78 -13.22 0.37
C MET A 30 7.16 -13.59 1.82
N LEU A 31 8.15 -14.46 1.96
CA LEU A 31 8.79 -14.78 3.24
C LEU A 31 9.72 -13.63 3.68
N ASP A 32 10.20 -13.72 4.92
CA ASP A 32 11.13 -12.73 5.47
C ASP A 32 12.35 -12.53 4.54
N ASN A 33 12.72 -11.27 4.31
CA ASN A 33 13.79 -10.82 3.40
C ASN A 33 13.51 -10.93 1.89
N ILE A 34 12.34 -11.43 1.47
CA ILE A 34 11.97 -11.39 0.06
C ILE A 34 11.54 -9.97 -0.32
N ARG A 35 12.12 -9.47 -1.42
CA ARG A 35 11.75 -8.21 -2.06
C ARG A 35 11.49 -8.47 -3.53
N ILE A 36 10.35 -8.00 -4.00
CA ILE A 36 10.01 -8.02 -5.43
C ILE A 36 10.07 -6.61 -5.98
N SER A 37 10.48 -6.50 -7.23
CA SER A 37 10.61 -5.22 -7.94
C SER A 37 9.65 -5.18 -9.11
N SER A 38 9.24 -3.98 -9.50
CA SER A 38 8.51 -3.78 -10.74
C SER A 38 9.40 -4.23 -11.92
N LYS A 39 8.80 -4.57 -13.06
CA LYS A 39 9.51 -4.97 -14.28
C LYS A 39 10.56 -3.94 -14.70
N ARG A 40 10.23 -2.65 -14.62
CA ARG A 40 11.18 -1.56 -14.93
C ARG A 40 12.08 -1.20 -13.75
N GLN A 41 11.98 -1.89 -12.62
CA GLN A 41 12.73 -1.63 -11.39
C GLN A 41 12.57 -0.18 -10.90
N VAL A 42 11.38 0.39 -11.12
CA VAL A 42 11.04 1.75 -10.65
C VAL A 42 10.82 1.75 -9.15
N LEU A 43 10.22 0.67 -8.66
CA LEU A 43 9.92 0.47 -7.25
C LEU A 43 10.13 -0.98 -6.86
N SER A 44 10.36 -1.18 -5.58
CA SER A 44 10.46 -2.48 -4.95
C SER A 44 9.78 -2.51 -3.60
N VAL A 45 9.32 -3.69 -3.17
CA VAL A 45 8.50 -3.87 -1.97
C VAL A 45 8.74 -5.22 -1.32
N SER A 46 8.62 -5.27 0.00
CA SER A 46 8.52 -6.50 0.79
C SER A 46 7.14 -6.59 1.45
N ALA A 47 6.76 -7.77 1.90
CA ALA A 47 5.51 -7.96 2.62
C ALA A 47 5.78 -8.69 3.94
N PRO A 48 4.99 -8.42 4.99
CA PRO A 48 5.17 -9.09 6.26
C PRO A 48 4.68 -10.53 6.22
N ASN A 49 5.26 -11.38 7.04
CA ASN A 49 4.78 -12.74 7.30
C ASN A 49 4.02 -12.83 8.62
N ASN A 50 3.13 -11.86 8.85
CA ASN A 50 2.27 -11.85 10.04
C ASN A 50 1.31 -13.06 10.00
N MET A 51 0.98 -13.59 11.18
CA MET A 51 0.12 -14.77 11.36
C MET A 51 0.64 -16.06 10.72
N SER A 52 1.93 -16.14 10.40
CA SER A 52 2.57 -17.31 9.75
C SER A 52 1.97 -17.68 8.38
N ILE A 53 1.23 -16.76 7.76
CA ILE A 53 0.70 -16.90 6.41
C ILE A 53 1.36 -15.80 5.56
N PRO A 54 2.24 -16.16 4.60
CA PRO A 54 2.91 -15.16 3.80
C PRO A 54 1.97 -14.59 2.73
N PHE A 55 2.23 -13.34 2.32
CA PHE A 55 1.64 -12.81 1.09
C PHE A 55 2.17 -13.59 -0.11
N THR A 56 1.33 -13.79 -1.12
CA THR A 56 1.75 -14.11 -2.48
C THR A 56 1.98 -12.82 -3.24
N GLY A 57 3.22 -12.60 -3.68
CA GLY A 57 3.62 -11.49 -4.54
C GLY A 57 3.61 -11.88 -6.02
N LYS A 58 3.25 -10.94 -6.88
CA LYS A 58 3.22 -11.11 -8.34
C LYS A 58 3.55 -9.81 -9.05
N VAL A 59 4.32 -9.89 -10.14
CA VAL A 59 4.56 -8.77 -11.04
C VAL A 59 3.71 -8.95 -12.30
N ILE A 60 2.90 -7.94 -12.64
CA ILE A 60 2.12 -7.89 -13.88
C ILE A 60 2.88 -7.02 -14.87
N ASP A 61 3.72 -7.68 -15.67
CA ASP A 61 4.68 -7.10 -16.60
C ASP A 61 4.14 -5.96 -17.48
N HIS A 62 3.01 -6.17 -18.15
CA HIS A 62 2.47 -5.21 -19.11
C HIS A 62 1.85 -3.97 -18.45
N LEU A 63 1.58 -4.02 -17.14
CA LEU A 63 1.06 -2.89 -16.35
C LEU A 63 2.13 -2.29 -15.43
N ASP A 64 3.35 -2.83 -15.47
CA ASP A 64 4.41 -2.61 -14.48
C ASP A 64 3.90 -2.48 -13.03
N ARG A 65 3.09 -3.48 -12.62
CA ARG A 65 2.33 -3.46 -11.37
C ARG A 65 2.72 -4.63 -10.50
N ILE A 66 3.00 -4.35 -9.24
CA ILE A 66 3.16 -5.37 -8.20
C ILE A 66 1.80 -5.64 -7.56
N VAL A 67 1.49 -6.90 -7.31
CA VAL A 67 0.29 -7.34 -6.59
C VAL A 67 0.71 -8.24 -5.44
N LEU A 68 0.28 -7.89 -4.22
CA LEU A 68 0.42 -8.72 -3.02
C LEU A 68 -0.97 -9.21 -2.64
N ILE A 69 -1.14 -10.51 -2.42
CA ILE A 69 -2.42 -11.11 -2.03
C ILE A 69 -2.17 -12.05 -0.85
N ARG A 70 -3.00 -11.97 0.18
CA ARG A 70 -3.00 -12.95 1.27
C ARG A 70 -4.42 -13.39 1.57
N ASP A 71 -4.62 -14.69 1.72
CA ASP A 71 -5.88 -15.30 2.14
C ASP A 71 -5.68 -15.90 3.52
N ILE A 72 -6.36 -15.35 4.52
CA ILE A 72 -6.31 -15.81 5.91
C ILE A 72 -7.58 -16.64 6.12
N PRO A 73 -7.46 -17.98 6.22
CA PRO A 73 -8.60 -18.89 6.18
C PRO A 73 -9.69 -18.51 7.18
N ASP A 74 -10.94 -18.52 6.70
CA ASP A 74 -12.14 -18.15 7.47
C ASP A 74 -12.18 -16.71 8.01
N GLU A 75 -11.12 -15.92 7.91
CA GLU A 75 -11.06 -14.55 8.43
C GLU A 75 -11.25 -13.50 7.35
N MET A 76 -10.21 -13.28 6.55
CA MET A 76 -10.17 -12.19 5.58
C MET A 76 -9.20 -12.47 4.43
N LYS A 77 -9.44 -11.79 3.32
CA LYS A 77 -8.52 -11.69 2.19
C LYS A 77 -8.03 -10.28 2.03
N GLU A 78 -6.72 -10.13 1.93
CA GLU A 78 -6.03 -8.87 1.74
C GLU A 78 -5.43 -8.79 0.34
N MET A 79 -5.45 -7.59 -0.22
CA MET A 79 -4.92 -7.33 -1.56
C MET A 79 -4.29 -5.95 -1.60
N VAL A 80 -3.08 -5.86 -2.17
CA VAL A 80 -2.37 -4.61 -2.39
C VAL A 80 -1.87 -4.58 -3.83
N HIS A 81 -2.34 -3.61 -4.60
CA HIS A 81 -1.83 -3.28 -5.92
C HIS A 81 -0.92 -2.06 -5.82
N ILE A 82 0.29 -2.15 -6.34
CA ILE A 82 1.28 -1.07 -6.34
C ILE A 82 1.71 -0.87 -7.78
N LYS A 83 1.53 0.34 -8.32
CA LYS A 83 1.98 0.68 -9.66
C LYS A 83 2.60 2.06 -9.69
N HIS A 84 3.61 2.23 -10.54
CA HIS A 84 4.01 3.53 -11.02
C HIS A 84 3.19 3.87 -12.28
N SER A 85 2.96 5.15 -12.52
CA SER A 85 2.26 5.64 -13.70
C SER A 85 2.84 6.99 -14.10
N SER A 86 3.13 7.17 -15.38
CA SER A 86 3.36 8.50 -15.97
C SER A 86 2.05 9.23 -16.30
N GLU A 87 0.92 8.51 -16.27
CA GLU A 87 -0.40 9.07 -16.54
C GLU A 87 -0.90 9.88 -15.33
N THR A 88 -0.48 11.14 -15.26
CA THR A 88 -0.83 12.07 -14.18
C THR A 88 -2.24 12.65 -14.29
N TYR A 89 -3.07 12.16 -15.22
CA TYR A 89 -4.44 12.63 -15.46
C TYR A 89 -5.52 11.79 -14.77
N LEU A 90 -5.18 10.61 -14.25
CA LEU A 90 -6.12 9.72 -13.51
C LEU A 90 -6.57 10.34 -12.18
N PHE A 91 -5.75 11.24 -11.68
CA PHE A 91 -5.87 12.00 -10.45
C PHE A 91 -5.22 13.36 -10.73
N ASP A 92 -5.53 14.43 -10.00
CA ASP A 92 -4.92 15.75 -10.28
C ASP A 92 -3.47 15.83 -9.77
N SER A 93 -2.65 14.81 -10.08
CA SER A 93 -1.29 14.63 -9.56
C SER A 93 -0.34 15.78 -9.91
N ASN A 94 -0.63 16.49 -11.00
CA ASN A 94 0.10 17.71 -11.40
C ASN A 94 0.04 18.79 -10.30
N LYS A 95 -1.10 18.93 -9.59
CA LYS A 95 -1.19 19.85 -8.46
C LYS A 95 -0.23 19.49 -7.32
N TYR A 96 0.09 18.21 -7.16
CA TYR A 96 0.84 17.70 -6.00
C TYR A 96 2.35 17.59 -6.23
N PHE A 97 2.82 18.08 -7.38
CA PHE A 97 4.22 18.51 -7.54
C PHE A 97 4.48 19.90 -6.94
N ASN A 98 3.45 20.55 -6.38
CA ASN A 98 3.57 21.80 -5.65
C ASN A 98 3.34 21.57 -4.16
N LYS A 99 4.32 21.97 -3.34
CA LYS A 99 4.30 21.87 -1.88
C LYS A 99 3.09 22.56 -1.23
N GLU A 100 2.71 23.75 -1.70
CA GLU A 100 1.58 24.50 -1.12
C GLU A 100 0.27 23.72 -1.25
N ASN A 101 0.05 23.05 -2.39
CA ASN A 101 -1.13 22.21 -2.59
C ASN A 101 -1.13 20.97 -1.68
N LEU A 102 0.04 20.41 -1.36
CA LEU A 102 0.16 19.31 -0.39
C LEU A 102 -0.16 19.78 1.04
N GLU A 103 0.31 20.97 1.43
CA GLU A 103 0.04 21.56 2.74
C GLU A 103 -1.43 21.97 2.89
N LEU A 104 -2.04 22.51 1.83
CA LEU A 104 -3.46 22.78 1.75
C LEU A 104 -4.28 21.51 1.94
N PHE A 105 -3.93 20.42 1.23
CA PHE A 105 -4.61 19.13 1.41
C PHE A 105 -4.46 18.60 2.84
N GLU A 106 -3.26 18.64 3.42
CA GLU A 106 -3.02 18.20 4.81
C GLU A 106 -3.86 19.01 5.80
N LYS A 107 -3.95 20.33 5.61
CA LYS A 107 -4.80 21.21 6.41
C LYS A 107 -6.27 20.84 6.25
N GLU A 108 -6.74 20.66 5.01
CA GLU A 108 -8.12 20.29 4.71
C GLU A 108 -8.52 18.96 5.36
N VAL A 109 -7.67 17.91 5.32
CA VAL A 109 -8.01 16.61 5.95
C VAL A 109 -7.99 16.67 7.47
N ASN A 110 -7.20 17.57 8.06
CA ASN A 110 -7.12 17.75 9.50
C ASN A 110 -8.30 18.57 10.04
N GLU A 111 -8.75 19.57 9.29
CA GLU A 111 -9.87 20.45 9.66
C GLU A 111 -11.23 19.86 9.26
N ASN A 112 -11.30 19.13 8.15
CA ASN A 112 -12.52 18.52 7.62
C ASN A 112 -12.37 16.99 7.50
N LYS A 113 -12.94 16.27 8.46
CA LYS A 113 -12.92 14.79 8.47
C LYS A 113 -13.73 14.15 7.33
N ASN A 114 -14.58 14.92 6.64
CA ASN A 114 -15.51 14.43 5.62
C ASN A 114 -15.20 15.06 4.25
N ILE A 115 -13.97 14.90 3.74
CA ILE A 115 -13.64 15.35 2.39
C ILE A 115 -14.38 14.51 1.36
N ILE A 116 -15.32 15.13 0.65
CA ILE A 116 -15.93 14.57 -0.56
C ILE A 116 -15.07 14.98 -1.76
N GLU A 117 -14.07 14.16 -2.07
CA GLU A 117 -13.29 14.35 -3.29
C GLU A 117 -14.00 13.76 -4.51
N TYR A 118 -14.13 14.57 -5.57
CA TYR A 118 -14.69 14.11 -6.84
C TYR A 118 -13.56 13.88 -7.84
N THR A 119 -13.27 12.62 -8.18
CA THR A 119 -12.45 12.36 -9.36
C THR A 119 -13.29 12.60 -10.62
N LYS A 120 -12.82 13.48 -11.52
CA LYS A 120 -13.52 13.83 -12.78
C LYS A 120 -13.94 12.62 -13.61
N ARG A 121 -13.23 11.49 -13.50
CA ARG A 121 -13.48 10.28 -14.28
C ARG A 121 -14.58 9.38 -13.70
N TYR A 122 -14.88 9.47 -12.40
CA TYR A 122 -15.75 8.49 -11.75
C TYR A 122 -16.82 9.07 -10.83
N GLY A 123 -16.84 10.37 -10.56
CA GLY A 123 -17.87 10.99 -9.70
C GLY A 123 -17.95 10.35 -8.30
N LYS A 124 -16.83 9.82 -7.81
CA LYS A 124 -16.77 8.97 -6.61
C LYS A 124 -16.94 9.79 -5.33
N ARG A 125 -17.52 9.17 -4.31
CA ARG A 125 -17.59 9.69 -2.94
C ARG A 125 -16.62 8.90 -2.06
N TYR A 126 -15.74 9.59 -1.37
CA TYR A 126 -14.85 9.03 -0.37
C TYR A 126 -15.45 9.24 1.02
N ASN A 127 -15.27 8.27 1.93
CA ASN A 127 -15.66 8.40 3.33
C ASN A 127 -14.76 9.39 4.05
N ARG A 128 -13.47 9.29 3.74
CA ARG A 128 -12.42 9.99 4.45
C ARG A 128 -11.23 10.15 3.52
N ALA A 129 -10.53 11.27 3.69
CA ALA A 129 -9.23 11.49 3.11
C ALA A 129 -8.22 11.74 4.23
N PHE A 130 -6.98 11.34 4.02
CA PHE A 130 -5.92 11.52 5.01
C PHE A 130 -4.53 11.47 4.38
N VAL A 131 -3.52 11.95 5.12
CA VAL A 131 -2.12 11.99 4.66
C VAL A 131 -1.35 10.77 5.16
N ASP A 132 -0.70 10.07 4.24
CA ASP A 132 0.26 8.99 4.52
C ASP A 132 1.67 9.38 4.06
N TYR A 133 2.66 8.58 4.42
CA TYR A 133 4.03 8.72 3.95
C TYR A 133 4.55 7.41 3.37
N ILE A 134 5.11 7.45 2.17
CA ILE A 134 5.76 6.30 1.52
C ILE A 134 7.12 6.74 1.03
N ASP A 135 8.17 6.05 1.47
CA ASP A 135 9.57 6.34 1.13
C ASP A 135 9.98 7.83 1.31
N GLY A 136 9.37 8.50 2.30
CA GLY A 136 9.55 9.92 2.63
C GLY A 136 8.63 10.88 1.86
N MET A 137 7.87 10.41 0.88
CA MET A 137 6.93 11.24 0.13
C MET A 137 5.63 11.42 0.91
N LYS A 138 5.09 12.63 0.92
CA LYS A 138 3.75 12.89 1.45
C LYS A 138 2.71 12.43 0.42
N CYS A 139 1.82 11.54 0.85
CA CYS A 139 0.85 10.87 0.00
C CYS A 139 -0.57 11.20 0.42
N ARG A 140 -1.48 11.16 -0.55
CA ARG A 140 -2.91 11.34 -0.34
C ARG A 140 -3.58 10.00 -0.34
N THR A 141 -4.27 9.68 0.74
CA THR A 141 -4.99 8.41 0.86
C THR A 141 -6.47 8.67 1.03
N LEU A 142 -7.26 7.89 0.31
CA LEU A 142 -8.70 8.01 0.20
C LEU A 142 -9.35 6.69 0.58
N GLU A 143 -10.24 6.73 1.56
CA GLU A 143 -11.08 5.61 1.97
C GLU A 143 -12.39 5.63 1.18
N TRP A 144 -12.71 4.54 0.49
CA TRP A 144 -13.92 4.49 -0.35
C TRP A 144 -15.20 4.30 0.48
N ASN A 145 -16.26 5.00 0.07
CA ASN A 145 -17.57 4.98 0.76
C ASN A 145 -18.39 3.70 0.49
N GLU A 146 -18.20 3.06 -0.67
CA GLU A 146 -19.07 1.96 -1.08
C GLU A 146 -18.58 0.60 -0.59
N LEU A 147 -19.07 0.19 0.59
CA LEU A 147 -18.98 -1.19 1.11
C LEU A 147 -19.75 -2.24 0.27
N SER A 148 -20.43 -1.88 -0.84
CA SER A 148 -21.47 -2.76 -1.39
C SER A 148 -21.64 -2.92 -2.90
N ASN A 149 -21.05 -2.16 -3.83
CA ASN A 149 -21.52 -2.26 -5.24
C ASN A 149 -20.50 -2.57 -6.34
N ILE A 150 -19.18 -2.53 -6.09
CA ILE A 150 -18.19 -2.77 -7.16
C ILE A 150 -17.61 -4.21 -7.12
N TYR A 151 -17.60 -4.85 -5.94
CA TYR A 151 -17.15 -6.25 -5.76
C TYR A 151 -18.16 -7.13 -5.02
N ASN A 152 -19.44 -6.75 -4.98
CA ASN A 152 -20.51 -7.74 -4.81
C ASN A 152 -20.60 -8.58 -6.10
N ILE A 153 -19.54 -9.30 -6.41
CA ILE A 153 -19.62 -10.45 -7.30
C ILE A 153 -20.42 -11.46 -6.48
N SER A 154 -21.72 -11.50 -6.74
CA SER A 154 -22.62 -12.58 -6.32
C SER A 154 -22.25 -13.86 -7.07
N THR A 155 -21.03 -14.36 -6.87
CA THR A 155 -20.69 -15.76 -7.13
C THR A 155 -21.37 -16.60 -6.05
N GLY A 156 -22.67 -16.82 -6.22
CA GLY A 156 -23.50 -17.51 -5.24
C GLY A 156 -23.83 -16.66 -4.00
N LYS A 157 -24.64 -17.22 -3.11
CA LYS A 157 -25.26 -16.58 -1.93
C LYS A 157 -24.29 -15.98 -0.89
N LYS A 158 -22.98 -15.91 -1.15
CA LYS A 158 -21.98 -15.45 -0.19
C LYS A 158 -21.90 -13.93 -0.19
N LYS A 159 -22.27 -13.30 0.91
CA LYS A 159 -22.07 -11.86 1.15
C LYS A 159 -20.57 -11.62 1.36
N ILE A 160 -19.93 -10.78 0.55
CA ILE A 160 -18.53 -10.38 0.77
C ILE A 160 -18.53 -8.89 1.06
N VAL A 161 -17.96 -8.51 2.21
CA VAL A 161 -17.77 -7.11 2.59
C VAL A 161 -16.33 -6.74 2.25
N THR A 162 -16.11 -5.64 1.53
CA THR A 162 -14.76 -5.17 1.15
C THR A 162 -14.59 -3.72 1.56
N GLN A 163 -13.49 -3.42 2.24
CA GLN A 163 -13.04 -2.05 2.50
C GLN A 163 -11.86 -1.75 1.57
N LEU A 164 -11.95 -0.64 0.81
CA LEU A 164 -10.98 -0.26 -0.20
C LEU A 164 -10.38 1.12 0.11
N PHE A 165 -9.09 1.23 -0.14
CA PHE A 165 -8.31 2.45 -0.03
C PHE A 165 -7.50 2.68 -1.30
N GLU A 166 -7.27 3.96 -1.63
CA GLU A 166 -6.33 4.36 -2.68
C GLU A 166 -5.36 5.40 -2.14
N THR A 167 -4.05 5.19 -2.38
CA THR A 167 -2.99 6.13 -2.02
C THR A 167 -2.26 6.62 -3.26
N TYR A 168 -2.02 7.92 -3.32
CA TYR A 168 -1.38 8.62 -4.44
C TYR A 168 -0.20 9.46 -3.94
N CYS A 169 0.98 9.27 -4.53
CA CYS A 169 2.19 10.04 -4.21
C CYS A 169 2.86 10.53 -5.51
N SER A 170 2.99 11.84 -5.69
CA SER A 170 3.72 12.42 -6.81
C SER A 170 5.22 12.46 -6.52
N PHE A 171 6.06 12.12 -7.51
CA PHE A 171 7.52 12.19 -7.37
C PHE A 171 8.23 12.50 -8.68
N TYR A 172 9.40 13.14 -8.56
CA TYR A 172 10.31 13.32 -9.68
C TYR A 172 11.25 12.12 -9.80
N SER A 173 11.41 11.62 -11.02
CA SER A 173 12.40 10.58 -11.36
C SER A 173 13.74 11.19 -11.76
N LEU A 174 14.83 10.43 -11.61
CA LEU A 174 16.18 10.82 -12.03
C LEU A 174 16.31 10.90 -13.56
N GLU A 175 15.59 10.03 -14.26
CA GLU A 175 15.55 9.95 -15.71
C GLU A 175 14.11 9.93 -16.21
N PRO A 176 13.82 10.43 -17.42
CA PRO A 176 12.46 10.43 -17.94
C PRO A 176 11.92 9.02 -18.13
N ILE A 177 10.81 8.69 -17.49
CA ILE A 177 10.07 7.44 -17.71
C ILE A 177 8.84 7.79 -18.54
N GLN A 178 8.74 7.19 -19.73
CA GLN A 178 7.67 7.50 -20.70
C GLN A 178 7.62 8.99 -21.06
N ASN A 179 8.80 9.59 -21.33
CA ASN A 179 8.99 10.98 -21.76
C ASN A 179 8.69 12.07 -20.71
N THR A 180 8.59 11.73 -19.43
CA THR A 180 8.40 12.71 -18.36
C THR A 180 9.22 12.37 -17.12
N TYR A 181 9.64 13.40 -16.37
CA TYR A 181 10.24 13.25 -15.05
C TYR A 181 9.19 13.13 -13.95
N GLU A 182 7.97 13.61 -14.21
CA GLU A 182 6.85 13.61 -13.28
C GLU A 182 6.19 12.24 -13.26
N GLN A 183 6.23 11.59 -12.10
CA GLN A 183 5.73 10.24 -11.90
C GLN A 183 4.71 10.20 -10.75
N LEU A 184 3.80 9.23 -10.82
CA LEU A 184 2.80 8.97 -9.80
C LEU A 184 2.95 7.53 -9.29
N LEU A 185 3.18 7.40 -7.99
CA LEU A 185 2.97 6.14 -7.28
C LEU A 185 1.48 6.03 -6.93
N HIS A 186 0.84 4.93 -7.33
CA HIS A 186 -0.54 4.62 -6.98
C HIS A 186 -0.62 3.24 -6.32
N LEU A 187 -1.16 3.22 -5.10
CA LEU A 187 -1.53 2.01 -4.38
C LEU A 187 -3.04 1.89 -4.29
N SER A 188 -3.57 0.70 -4.56
CA SER A 188 -4.96 0.35 -4.29
C SER A 188 -4.96 -0.90 -3.42
N TYR A 189 -5.55 -0.81 -2.23
CA TYR A 189 -5.43 -1.86 -1.24
C TYR A 189 -6.71 -2.06 -0.44
N SER A 190 -6.98 -3.31 -0.09
CA SER A 190 -8.23 -3.70 0.53
C SER A 190 -8.08 -4.91 1.43
N TYR A 191 -9.01 -5.01 2.38
CA TYR A 191 -9.34 -6.27 3.03
C TYR A 191 -10.81 -6.59 2.78
N SER A 192 -11.11 -7.88 2.71
CA SER A 192 -12.44 -8.40 2.44
C SER A 192 -12.74 -9.60 3.33
N TYR A 193 -13.97 -9.74 3.78
CA TYR A 193 -14.38 -10.85 4.64
C TYR A 193 -15.81 -11.28 4.32
N ASN A 194 -16.14 -12.52 4.67
CA ASN A 194 -17.50 -13.04 4.56
C ASN A 194 -18.11 -13.18 5.96
N PRO A 195 -19.17 -12.44 6.31
CA PRO A 195 -19.82 -12.53 7.62
C PRO A 195 -20.45 -13.90 7.89
N GLU A 196 -20.54 -14.79 6.90
CA GLU A 196 -21.02 -16.16 7.07
C GLU A 196 -19.93 -17.17 7.45
N ASN A 197 -18.65 -16.76 7.46
CA ASN A 197 -17.52 -17.63 7.81
C ASN A 197 -17.56 -18.09 9.27
N SER A 198 -16.83 -19.17 9.55
CA SER A 198 -16.81 -19.86 10.85
C SER A 198 -16.33 -18.96 12.00
N ILE A 199 -15.41 -18.02 11.75
CA ILE A 199 -14.90 -17.10 12.78
C ILE A 199 -16.03 -16.27 13.43
N PHE A 200 -17.09 -15.95 12.69
CA PHE A 200 -18.23 -15.19 13.22
C PHE A 200 -19.27 -16.04 13.96
N LYS A 201 -19.15 -17.38 13.93
CA LYS A 201 -20.12 -18.33 14.49
C LYS A 201 -19.56 -19.13 15.67
N ASN A 202 -18.27 -19.44 15.64
CA ASN A 202 -17.63 -20.39 16.54
C ASN A 202 -16.55 -19.76 17.44
N ASN A 203 -16.51 -18.43 17.52
CA ASN A 203 -15.56 -17.69 18.36
C ASN A 203 -16.26 -17.17 19.63
N ASN A 204 -15.51 -17.10 20.73
CA ASN A 204 -15.96 -16.51 22.00
C ASN A 204 -15.99 -14.97 21.94
N GLU A 205 -15.39 -14.37 20.90
CA GLU A 205 -15.38 -12.93 20.65
C GLU A 205 -16.69 -12.44 20.03
N THR A 206 -17.07 -11.19 20.34
CA THR A 206 -18.19 -10.54 19.66
C THR A 206 -17.83 -10.24 18.20
N LYS A 207 -18.84 -10.12 17.33
CA LYS A 207 -18.65 -9.70 15.93
C LYS A 207 -17.84 -8.41 15.83
N GLU A 208 -18.10 -7.45 16.71
CA GLU A 208 -17.37 -6.18 16.75
C GLU A 208 -15.89 -6.38 17.06
N GLN A 209 -15.57 -7.22 18.05
CA GLN A 209 -14.19 -7.53 18.42
C GLN A 209 -13.45 -8.22 17.28
N ILE A 210 -14.08 -9.18 16.60
CA ILE A 210 -13.51 -9.87 15.42
C ILE A 210 -13.18 -8.86 14.32
N LEU A 211 -14.13 -7.96 13.99
CA LEU A 211 -13.91 -6.93 12.96
C LEU A 211 -12.80 -5.96 13.33
N LYS A 212 -12.69 -5.60 14.62
CA LYS A 212 -11.61 -4.76 15.13
C LYS A 212 -10.25 -5.46 15.02
N ASN A 213 -10.19 -6.76 15.35
CA ASN A 213 -8.98 -7.57 15.22
C ASN A 213 -8.53 -7.64 13.74
N MET A 214 -9.45 -7.92 12.81
CA MET A 214 -9.18 -7.92 11.37
C MET A 214 -8.64 -6.57 10.89
N GLN A 215 -9.28 -5.46 11.30
CA GLN A 215 -8.85 -4.12 10.92
C GLN A 215 -7.47 -3.77 11.49
N ASN A 216 -7.19 -4.14 12.73
CA ASN A 216 -5.88 -3.92 13.35
C ASN A 216 -4.78 -4.71 12.64
N GLN A 217 -5.04 -5.98 12.31
CA GLN A 217 -4.11 -6.81 11.56
C GLN A 217 -3.83 -6.19 10.19
N PHE A 218 -4.87 -5.86 9.42
CA PHE A 218 -4.72 -5.22 8.12
C PHE A 218 -3.92 -3.91 8.20
N ASN A 219 -4.19 -3.05 9.18
CA ASN A 219 -3.44 -1.81 9.37
C ASN A 219 -1.96 -2.05 9.68
N GLN A 220 -1.65 -3.09 10.46
CA GLN A 220 -0.27 -3.49 10.74
C GLN A 220 0.42 -3.98 9.46
N ASP A 221 -0.26 -4.77 8.63
CA ASP A 221 0.31 -5.24 7.38
C ASP A 221 0.56 -4.11 6.38
N ILE A 222 -0.40 -3.18 6.26
CA ILE A 222 -0.24 -1.98 5.43
C ILE A 222 0.91 -1.10 5.96
N TYR A 223 1.08 -0.99 7.28
CA TYR A 223 2.21 -0.28 7.87
C TYR A 223 3.55 -0.87 7.43
N GLU A 224 3.69 -2.19 7.50
CA GLU A 224 4.93 -2.87 7.13
C GLU A 224 5.18 -2.80 5.62
N ILE A 225 4.14 -2.99 4.80
CA ILE A 225 4.21 -2.87 3.34
C ILE A 225 4.63 -1.45 2.95
N PHE A 226 3.94 -0.41 3.43
CA PHE A 226 4.23 0.98 3.08
C PHE A 226 5.66 1.39 3.49
N ASN A 227 6.10 0.98 4.68
CA ASN A 227 7.46 1.27 5.14
C ASN A 227 8.55 0.46 4.42
N SER A 228 8.18 -0.62 3.74
CA SER A 228 9.11 -1.42 2.93
C SER A 228 9.28 -0.93 1.49
N ILE A 229 8.34 -0.12 0.99
CA ILE A 229 8.38 0.38 -0.40
C ILE A 229 9.60 1.28 -0.59
N LYS A 230 10.31 1.03 -1.69
CA LYS A 230 11.41 1.86 -2.16
C LYS A 230 11.16 2.30 -3.58
N ILE A 231 11.34 3.60 -3.83
CA ILE A 231 11.28 4.19 -5.17
C ILE A 231 12.71 4.40 -5.63
N ASP A 232 13.23 3.42 -6.36
CA ASP A 232 14.66 3.29 -6.69
C ASP A 232 15.13 4.39 -7.66
N VAL A 233 14.21 4.94 -8.46
CA VAL A 233 14.48 5.95 -9.49
C VAL A 233 14.14 7.38 -9.08
N MET A 234 13.77 7.63 -7.82
CA MET A 234 13.37 8.96 -7.34
C MET A 234 14.56 9.92 -7.30
N ASP A 235 14.41 11.11 -7.91
CA ASP A 235 15.34 12.24 -7.75
C ASP A 235 15.14 12.87 -6.37
N ARG A 236 15.80 12.29 -5.36
CA ARG A 236 15.67 12.72 -3.97
C ARG A 236 16.16 14.15 -3.75
N GLU A 237 17.17 14.61 -4.48
CA GLU A 237 17.70 15.97 -4.32
C GLU A 237 16.71 17.00 -4.84
N ARG A 238 16.12 16.76 -6.02
CA ARG A 238 15.01 17.59 -6.50
C ARG A 238 13.81 17.53 -5.57
N MET A 239 13.40 16.34 -5.13
CA MET A 239 12.26 16.19 -4.21
C MET A 239 12.46 16.95 -2.90
N LYS A 240 13.68 16.97 -2.33
CA LYS A 240 14.00 17.82 -1.16
C LYS A 240 13.94 19.30 -1.50
N LYS A 241 14.54 19.72 -2.61
CA LYS A 241 14.57 21.13 -3.06
C LYS A 241 13.17 21.70 -3.27
N GLU A 242 12.27 20.91 -3.89
CA GLU A 242 10.88 21.27 -4.11
C GLU A 242 10.00 21.10 -2.84
N GLY A 243 10.59 20.62 -1.74
CA GLY A 243 9.89 20.42 -0.46
C GLY A 243 8.83 19.32 -0.48
N LEU A 244 9.02 18.31 -1.34
CA LEU A 244 8.14 17.15 -1.53
C LEU A 244 8.66 15.88 -0.83
N LEU A 245 9.91 15.89 -0.33
CA LEU A 245 10.49 14.81 0.47
C LEU A 245 10.59 15.21 1.94
N TYR A 246 10.05 14.36 2.81
CA TYR A 246 9.97 14.55 4.24
C TYR A 246 10.73 13.44 4.97
N ASP A 247 11.27 13.74 6.14
CA ASP A 247 11.86 12.74 7.04
C ASP A 247 10.76 12.11 7.91
N ARG A 248 9.79 11.44 7.27
CA ARG A 248 8.64 10.81 7.90
C ARG A 248 8.35 9.44 7.29
N LYS A 249 7.88 8.53 8.15
CA LYS A 249 7.47 7.17 7.79
C LYS A 249 5.95 7.03 7.88
N TYR A 250 5.41 5.94 7.34
CA TYR A 250 4.01 5.61 7.56
C TYR A 250 3.77 5.31 9.04
N GLU A 251 2.65 5.80 9.57
CA GLU A 251 2.22 5.57 10.95
C GLU A 251 0.81 5.00 10.96
N ILE A 252 0.56 3.97 11.78
CA ILE A 252 -0.79 3.43 11.96
C ILE A 252 -1.63 4.48 12.65
N ARG A 253 -2.76 4.83 12.03
CA ARG A 253 -3.76 5.67 12.68
C ARG A 253 -4.58 4.83 13.64
N ASN A 254 -4.82 5.33 14.85
CA ASN A 254 -5.84 4.77 15.73
C ASN A 254 -7.23 5.09 15.15
N TYR A 255 -7.81 4.11 14.45
CA TYR A 255 -9.18 4.17 13.94
C TYR A 255 -10.16 3.94 15.10
N ILE A 256 -10.52 4.97 15.86
CA ILE A 256 -11.76 4.90 16.65
C ILE A 256 -12.89 5.23 15.68
N LYS A 257 -13.48 4.19 15.10
CA LYS A 257 -14.81 4.27 14.51
C LYS A 257 -15.75 4.34 15.72
N GLU A 258 -16.27 5.52 16.04
CA GLU A 258 -17.50 5.57 16.83
C GLU A 258 -18.53 4.83 16.00
N ILE A 259 -18.76 3.56 16.32
CA ILE A 259 -19.93 2.83 15.84
C ILE A 259 -21.09 3.49 16.57
N SER A 260 -21.62 4.56 15.99
CA SER A 260 -22.88 5.13 16.45
C SER A 260 -23.95 4.07 16.21
N GLU A 261 -24.42 3.50 17.30
CA GLU A 261 -25.66 2.72 17.37
C GLU A 261 -26.77 3.49 16.66
N ASN A 262 -27.36 2.85 15.64
CA ASN A 262 -28.69 3.15 15.10
C ASN A 262 -29.29 1.85 14.59
#